data_AF-A0A0C9UHB6-F1
#
_entry.id   AF-A0A0C9UHB6-F1
#
_cell.length_a   1.000
_cell.length_b   1.000
_cell.length_c   1.000
_cell.angle_alpha   90.00
_cell.angle_beta   90.00
_cell.angle_gamma   90.00
#
_symmetry.space_group_name_H-M   'P 1'
#
loop_
_entity.id
_entity.type
_entity.pdbx_description
1 polymer ?
#
loop_
_entity_poly.entity_id
_entity_poly.type
_entity_poly.pdbx_seq_one_letter_code
_entity_poly.pdbx_strand_id
1 'polypeptide(L)'
;PNVTLLRHGCIGTAPHVPSIAFTLRTLSVYRETHRPCPRFSAEAEIRALCYLNRIPYQAALANHFRITYDAYLSIRHEIQSRINNALGRSTPNWRALNSCPACEYRLENEPKLPFSKLVALDGNNSLRRIDPTAISDRTPLLDGRGPLTDYWIDSMTVDRFKDEVKKAKKPPEDAAAGADSHSICVERWRNAGPEERKRMWAMFAETGIFLGACRHGFVLFICDMIQSGELAKYPLALTSQLIDLFGSDIAIGYDIGCAFSST
;
A
#
# COMPACT_ATOMS: atom_id res chain seq x y z
N PRO A 1 6.38 21.34 28.13
CA PRO A 1 7.64 21.20 27.35
C PRO A 1 7.42 21.06 25.83
N ASN A 2 6.70 20.03 25.37
CA ASN A 2 6.55 19.77 23.92
C ASN A 2 5.80 20.86 23.14
N VAL A 3 4.78 21.50 23.74
CA VAL A 3 4.10 22.66 23.12
C VAL A 3 5.08 23.81 22.89
N THR A 4 5.94 24.09 23.87
CA THR A 4 6.98 25.12 23.76
C THR A 4 7.99 24.77 22.67
N LEU A 5 8.49 23.52 22.65
CA LEU A 5 9.40 23.05 21.60
C LEU A 5 8.78 23.23 20.21
N LEU A 6 7.51 22.86 20.05
CA LEU A 6 6.82 22.97 18.77
C LEU A 6 6.65 24.42 18.31
N ARG A 7 6.37 25.35 19.24
CA ARG A 7 6.34 26.79 18.95
C ARG A 7 7.69 27.33 18.47
N HIS A 8 8.79 26.71 18.89
CA HIS A 8 10.14 27.00 18.40
C HIS A 8 10.58 26.12 17.23
N GLY A 9 9.66 25.35 16.62
CA GLY A 9 9.93 24.55 15.44
C GLY A 9 10.64 23.22 15.72
N CYS A 10 10.47 22.65 16.91
CA CYS A 10 11.07 21.38 17.32
C CYS A 10 10.02 20.40 17.87
N ILE A 11 10.24 19.10 17.68
CA ILE A 11 9.45 18.03 18.32
C ILE A 11 10.37 17.27 19.27
N GLY A 12 9.95 17.13 20.53
CA GLY A 12 10.68 16.38 21.54
C GLY A 12 10.57 14.87 21.36
N THR A 13 11.57 14.13 21.84
CA THR A 13 11.66 12.67 21.68
C THR A 13 10.87 11.88 22.73
N ALA A 14 10.26 12.57 23.70
CA ALA A 14 9.47 11.97 24.77
C ALA A 14 8.25 12.86 25.12
N PRO A 15 7.11 12.28 25.55
CA PRO A 15 5.87 13.03 25.74
C PRO A 15 5.88 13.97 26.96
N HIS A 16 6.54 13.58 28.06
CA HIS A 16 6.51 14.33 29.31
C HIS A 16 7.78 15.14 29.56
N VAL A 17 8.95 14.49 29.45
CA VAL A 17 10.25 15.09 29.76
C VAL A 17 11.21 14.83 28.59
N PRO A 18 11.12 15.62 27.50
CA PRO A 18 12.03 15.47 26.38
C PRO A 18 13.43 15.98 26.75
N SER A 19 14.45 15.12 26.64
CA SER A 19 15.86 15.49 26.77
C SER A 19 16.51 15.85 25.44
N ILE A 20 15.93 15.37 24.34
CA ILE A 20 16.38 15.59 22.96
C ILE A 20 15.16 16.07 22.16
N ALA A 21 15.40 16.90 21.15
CA ALA A 21 14.39 17.32 20.19
C ALA A 21 15.00 17.42 18.80
N PHE A 22 14.18 17.21 17.77
CA PHE A 22 14.55 17.40 16.38
C PHE A 22 13.74 18.54 15.78
N THR A 23 14.37 19.32 14.91
CA THR A 23 13.68 20.43 14.23
C THR A 23 12.66 19.89 13.21
N LEU A 24 11.55 20.61 13.03
CA LEU A 24 10.58 20.33 11.97
C LEU A 24 11.24 20.35 10.59
N ARG A 25 12.24 21.21 10.40
CA ARG A 25 13.01 21.30 9.14
C ARG A 25 13.76 20.00 8.87
N THR A 26 14.46 19.45 9.86
CA THR A 26 15.16 18.16 9.75
C THR A 26 14.19 17.03 9.40
N LEU A 27 13.06 16.94 10.12
CA LEU A 27 12.04 15.91 9.87
C LEU A 27 11.41 16.06 8.47
N SER A 28 11.17 17.29 8.03
CA SER A 28 10.69 17.57 6.68
C SER A 28 11.72 17.22 5.60
N VAL A 29 12.99 17.54 5.80
CA VAL A 29 14.06 17.18 4.86
C VAL A 29 14.14 15.68 4.71
N TYR A 30 14.21 14.93 5.82
CA TYR A 30 14.23 13.48 5.79
C TYR A 30 13.01 12.90 5.05
N ARG A 31 11.80 13.45 5.29
CA ARG A 31 10.60 13.03 4.55
C ARG A 31 10.72 13.22 3.05
N GLU A 32 11.22 14.37 2.61
CA GLU A 32 11.35 14.68 1.18
C GLU A 32 12.48 13.91 0.51
N THR A 33 13.58 13.61 1.21
CA THR A 33 14.70 12.82 0.67
C THR A 33 14.43 11.32 0.67
N HIS A 34 13.68 10.81 1.66
CA HIS A 34 13.31 9.40 1.76
C HIS A 34 12.29 8.97 0.68
N ARG A 35 11.47 9.90 0.17
CA ARG A 35 10.49 9.63 -0.90
C ARG A 35 11.14 9.12 -2.20
N PRO A 36 12.10 9.84 -2.82
CA PRO A 36 12.79 9.37 -4.02
C PRO A 36 13.86 8.32 -3.71
N CYS A 37 14.35 8.24 -2.46
CA CYS A 37 15.34 7.25 -2.05
C CYS A 37 14.90 6.50 -0.78
N PRO A 38 14.03 5.49 -0.90
CA PRO A 38 13.58 4.68 0.24
C PRO A 38 14.72 3.91 0.95
N ARG A 39 15.90 3.83 0.33
CA ARG A 39 17.10 3.23 0.92
C ARG A 39 17.81 4.16 1.93
N PHE A 40 17.47 5.45 1.94
CA PHE A 40 18.05 6.42 2.86
C PHE A 40 17.43 6.27 4.25
N SER A 41 18.05 5.42 5.09
CA SER A 41 17.48 5.06 6.39
C SER A 41 17.56 6.18 7.43
N ALA A 42 16.69 6.12 8.44
CA ALA A 42 16.75 7.00 9.61
C ALA A 42 18.10 6.94 10.33
N GLU A 43 18.78 5.79 10.29
CA GLU A 43 20.12 5.66 10.84
C GLU A 43 21.16 6.43 10.01
N ALA A 44 21.08 6.38 8.68
CA ALA A 44 21.95 7.16 7.81
C ALA A 44 21.76 8.68 8.02
N GLU A 45 20.51 9.13 8.14
CA GLU A 45 20.18 10.52 8.47
C GLU A 45 20.78 10.94 9.82
N ILE A 46 20.57 10.15 10.88
CA ILE A 46 21.13 10.49 12.20
C ILE A 46 22.65 10.46 12.21
N ARG A 47 23.30 9.52 11.50
CA ARG A 47 24.76 9.54 11.36
C ARG A 47 25.22 10.82 10.68
N ALA A 48 24.58 11.23 9.58
CA ALA A 48 24.89 12.46 8.88
C ALA A 48 24.75 13.69 9.80
N LEU A 49 23.66 13.78 10.57
CA LEU A 49 23.45 14.85 11.54
C LEU A 49 24.51 14.84 12.64
N CYS A 50 24.89 13.67 13.16
CA CYS A 50 25.97 13.56 14.15
C CYS A 50 27.30 14.07 13.60
N TYR A 51 27.66 13.70 12.36
CA TYR A 51 28.86 14.22 11.69
C TYR A 51 28.81 15.74 11.48
N LEU A 52 27.68 16.28 11.02
CA LEU A 52 27.50 17.73 10.81
C LEU A 52 27.65 18.52 12.12
N ASN A 53 27.17 17.96 13.24
CA ASN A 53 27.23 18.60 14.55
C ASN A 53 28.48 18.23 15.36
N ARG A 54 29.40 17.43 14.79
CA ARG A 54 30.62 16.94 15.46
C ARG A 54 30.34 16.24 16.79
N ILE A 55 29.27 15.46 16.86
CA ILE A 55 28.92 14.63 18.03
C ILE A 55 29.07 13.14 17.71
N PRO A 56 29.42 12.29 18.69
CA PRO A 56 29.50 10.86 18.48
C PRO A 56 28.11 10.26 18.25
N TYR A 57 28.00 9.38 17.25
CA TYR A 57 26.78 8.63 17.02
C TYR A 57 26.47 7.69 18.18
N GLN A 58 25.21 7.69 18.62
CA GLN A 58 24.66 6.74 19.59
C GLN A 58 23.46 6.03 18.97
N ALA A 59 23.39 4.71 19.08
CA ALA A 59 22.31 3.92 18.49
C ALA A 59 20.91 4.36 18.98
N ALA A 60 20.81 4.84 20.22
CA ALA A 60 19.57 5.36 20.79
C ALA A 60 19.02 6.59 20.03
N LEU A 61 19.88 7.42 19.42
CA LEU A 61 19.46 8.63 18.69
C LEU A 61 18.61 8.28 17.46
N ALA A 62 18.93 7.18 16.77
CA ALA A 62 18.13 6.72 15.64
C ALA A 62 16.72 6.29 16.08
N ASN A 63 16.60 5.67 17.25
CA ASN A 63 15.29 5.31 17.81
C ASN A 63 14.50 6.54 18.26
N HIS A 64 15.15 7.49 18.95
CA HIS A 64 14.54 8.77 19.30
C HIS A 64 14.04 9.54 18.07
N PHE A 65 14.82 9.51 16.98
CA PHE A 65 14.42 10.12 15.72
C PHE A 65 13.19 9.44 15.11
N ARG A 66 13.16 8.10 15.05
CA ARG A 66 11.99 7.35 14.55
C ARG A 66 10.72 7.70 15.33
N ILE A 67 10.79 7.72 16.67
CA ILE A 67 9.66 8.11 17.52
C ILE A 67 9.18 9.53 17.20
N THR A 68 10.13 10.46 17.07
CA THR A 68 9.83 11.86 16.76
C THR A 68 9.26 12.01 15.34
N TYR A 69 9.77 11.22 14.39
CA TYR A 69 9.32 11.19 13.01
C TYR A 69 7.91 10.64 12.88
N ASP A 70 7.57 9.59 13.63
CA ASP A 70 6.21 9.08 13.71
C ASP A 70 5.25 10.15 14.25
N ALA A 71 5.61 10.85 15.33
CA ALA A 71 4.82 11.97 15.85
C ALA A 71 4.66 13.10 14.82
N TYR A 72 5.73 13.43 14.09
CA TYR A 72 5.69 14.39 12.98
C TYR A 72 4.72 13.96 11.87
N LEU A 73 4.76 12.70 11.44
CA LEU A 73 3.84 12.17 10.43
C LEU A 73 2.40 12.20 10.93
N SER A 74 2.13 11.86 12.20
CA SER A 74 0.79 11.95 12.80
C SER A 74 0.26 13.39 12.82
N ILE A 75 1.09 14.37 13.21
CA ILE A 75 0.70 15.80 13.19
C ILE A 75 0.39 16.23 11.75
N ARG A 76 1.24 15.87 10.78
CA ARG A 76 1.03 16.19 9.36
C ARG A 76 -0.27 15.58 8.84
N HIS A 77 -0.56 14.33 9.21
CA HIS A 77 -1.79 13.64 8.83
C HIS A 77 -3.02 14.34 9.42
N GLU A 78 -3.01 14.68 10.71
CA GLU A 78 -4.11 15.38 11.37
C GLU A 78 -4.39 16.75 10.73
N ILE A 79 -3.33 17.51 10.40
CA ILE A 79 -3.47 18.77 9.66
C ILE A 79 -4.14 18.53 8.30
N GLN A 80 -3.68 17.52 7.55
CA GLN A 80 -4.26 17.20 6.25
C GLN A 80 -5.73 16.75 6.37
N SER A 81 -6.06 15.97 7.40
CA SER A 81 -7.43 15.53 7.70
C SER A 81 -8.36 16.74 7.95
N ARG A 82 -7.93 17.70 8.77
CA ARG A 82 -8.68 18.95 9.01
C ARG A 82 -8.87 19.78 7.74
N ILE A 83 -7.83 19.89 6.92
CA ILE A 83 -7.91 20.57 5.62
C ILE A 83 -8.92 19.86 4.72
N ASN A 84 -8.86 18.53 4.63
CA ASN A 84 -9.79 17.75 3.83
C ASN A 84 -11.23 17.94 4.31
N ASN A 85 -11.49 17.89 5.62
CA ASN A 85 -12.80 18.15 6.20
C ASN A 85 -13.31 19.55 5.85
N ALA A 86 -12.48 20.58 6.01
CA ALA A 86 -12.84 21.95 5.67
C ALA A 86 -13.13 22.16 4.17
N LEU A 87 -12.50 21.37 3.31
CA LEU A 87 -12.70 21.37 1.86
C LEU A 87 -13.81 20.40 1.39
N GLY A 88 -14.52 19.73 2.30
CA GLY A 88 -15.56 18.75 1.95
C GLY A 88 -15.02 17.45 1.32
N ARG A 89 -13.77 17.10 1.59
CA ARG A 89 -13.01 15.97 1.00
C ARG A 89 -12.88 14.77 1.92
N SER A 90 -13.88 14.57 2.77
CA SER A 90 -13.84 13.61 3.88
C SER A 90 -14.85 12.47 3.74
N THR A 91 -15.57 12.40 2.61
CA THR A 91 -16.47 11.29 2.34
C THR A 91 -15.69 10.00 2.12
N PRO A 92 -16.29 8.82 2.37
CA PRO A 92 -15.67 7.54 2.05
C PRO A 92 -15.19 7.49 0.60
N ASN A 93 -13.98 6.98 0.37
CA ASN A 93 -13.36 6.87 -0.95
C ASN A 93 -13.24 8.18 -1.74
N TRP A 94 -13.31 9.35 -1.07
CA TRP A 94 -13.28 10.65 -1.74
C TRP A 94 -12.09 10.75 -2.69
N ARG A 95 -10.92 10.27 -2.26
CA ARG A 95 -9.71 10.31 -3.10
C ARG A 95 -9.89 9.49 -4.36
N ALA A 96 -10.34 8.24 -4.26
CA ALA A 96 -10.52 7.38 -5.44
C ALA A 96 -11.53 8.00 -6.43
N LEU A 97 -12.56 8.66 -5.93
CA LEU A 97 -13.61 9.34 -6.71
C LEU A 97 -13.21 10.71 -7.28
N ASN A 98 -12.08 11.30 -6.85
CA ASN A 98 -11.76 12.70 -7.19
C ASN A 98 -10.28 12.96 -7.56
N SER A 99 -9.39 11.95 -7.47
CA SER A 99 -7.95 12.19 -7.67
C SER A 99 -7.52 12.33 -9.12
N CYS A 100 -8.21 11.67 -10.04
CA CYS A 100 -7.84 11.69 -11.46
C CYS A 100 -8.80 12.58 -12.25
N PRO A 101 -8.41 13.83 -12.59
CA PRO A 101 -9.29 14.72 -13.34
C PRO A 101 -9.78 14.11 -14.65
N ALA A 102 -8.91 13.42 -15.37
CA ALA A 102 -9.25 12.78 -16.64
C ALA A 102 -10.20 11.57 -16.53
N CYS A 103 -10.34 10.98 -15.34
CA CYS A 103 -11.28 9.87 -15.13
C CYS A 103 -12.60 10.34 -14.52
N GLU A 104 -12.56 11.32 -13.60
CA GLU A 104 -13.71 11.68 -12.78
C GLU A 104 -14.40 12.97 -13.22
N TYR A 105 -13.73 13.84 -13.98
CA TYR A 105 -14.30 15.10 -14.44
C TYR A 105 -14.91 14.94 -15.83
N ARG A 106 -16.24 15.02 -15.91
CA ARG A 106 -17.00 14.93 -17.17
C ARG A 106 -17.49 16.30 -17.61
N LEU A 107 -17.31 16.62 -18.88
CA LEU A 107 -17.82 17.86 -19.46
C LEU A 107 -19.29 17.70 -19.87
N GLU A 108 -20.02 18.81 -19.88
CA GLU A 108 -21.34 18.87 -20.48
C GLU A 108 -21.25 18.45 -21.96
N ASN A 109 -22.08 17.48 -22.36
CA ASN A 109 -22.11 16.90 -23.71
C ASN A 109 -20.86 16.08 -24.09
N GLU A 110 -20.03 15.66 -23.12
CA GLU A 110 -18.97 14.69 -23.39
C GLU A 110 -19.57 13.36 -23.89
N PRO A 111 -19.12 12.82 -25.04
CA PRO A 111 -19.59 11.54 -25.52
C PRO A 111 -19.34 10.42 -24.52
N LYS A 112 -20.34 9.57 -24.30
CA LYS A 112 -20.17 8.40 -23.43
C LYS A 112 -19.16 7.44 -24.04
N LEU A 113 -18.07 7.19 -23.32
CA LEU A 113 -17.07 6.20 -23.69
C LEU A 113 -17.60 4.77 -23.46
N PRO A 114 -17.08 3.75 -24.17
CA PRO A 114 -17.45 2.35 -23.92
C PRO A 114 -17.19 1.91 -22.48
N PHE A 115 -16.17 2.48 -21.84
CA PHE A 115 -15.85 2.29 -20.44
C PHE A 115 -15.63 3.66 -19.77
N SER A 116 -16.21 3.86 -18.59
CA SER A 116 -16.03 5.07 -17.78
C SER A 116 -14.61 5.18 -17.22
N LYS A 117 -13.93 4.04 -17.00
CA LYS A 117 -12.58 4.00 -16.44
C LYS A 117 -11.81 2.80 -16.97
N LEU A 118 -10.52 3.00 -17.23
CA LEU A 118 -9.56 1.93 -17.48
C LEU A 118 -8.64 1.82 -16.27
N VAL A 119 -8.58 0.62 -15.69
CA VAL A 119 -7.78 0.31 -14.50
C VAL A 119 -6.81 -0.81 -14.81
N ALA A 120 -5.57 -0.70 -14.35
CA ALA A 120 -4.58 -1.77 -14.37
C ALA A 120 -4.35 -2.28 -12.94
N LEU A 121 -4.36 -3.59 -12.77
CA LEU A 121 -4.01 -4.27 -11.52
C LEU A 121 -2.63 -4.91 -11.66
N ASP A 122 -1.82 -4.83 -10.61
CA ASP A 122 -0.51 -5.47 -10.57
C ASP A 122 -0.02 -5.75 -9.13
N GLY A 123 0.83 -6.77 -9.00
CA GLY A 123 1.48 -7.15 -7.75
C GLY A 123 2.95 -6.74 -7.71
N ASN A 124 3.41 -6.26 -6.56
CA ASN A 124 4.81 -5.92 -6.31
C ASN A 124 5.38 -6.74 -5.15
N ASN A 125 6.16 -7.75 -5.49
CA ASN A 125 6.82 -8.67 -4.55
C ASN A 125 8.15 -8.13 -3.97
N SER A 126 8.53 -6.88 -4.23
CA SER A 126 9.78 -6.29 -3.76
C SER A 126 9.65 -5.60 -2.40
N LEU A 127 8.43 -5.20 -2.01
CA LEU A 127 8.14 -4.48 -0.77
C LEU A 127 7.87 -5.43 0.39
N ARG A 128 8.89 -6.23 0.74
CA ARG A 128 8.76 -7.25 1.78
C ARG A 128 9.04 -6.71 3.16
N ARG A 129 8.24 -7.13 4.14
CA ARG A 129 8.50 -6.87 5.55
C ARG A 129 8.73 -8.19 6.27
N ILE A 130 9.90 -8.31 6.90
CA ILE A 130 10.25 -9.50 7.69
C ILE A 130 9.30 -9.61 8.87
N ASP A 131 8.80 -10.81 9.12
CA ASP A 131 8.09 -11.13 10.35
C ASP A 131 9.12 -11.18 11.49
N PRO A 132 9.05 -10.30 12.50
CA PRO A 132 9.99 -10.30 13.61
C PRO A 132 10.04 -11.65 14.35
N THR A 133 8.93 -12.38 14.39
CA THR A 133 8.85 -13.71 15.04
C THR A 133 9.60 -14.79 14.26
N ALA A 134 9.84 -14.58 12.96
CA ALA A 134 10.61 -15.50 12.13
C ALA A 134 12.13 -15.36 12.32
N ILE A 135 12.59 -14.26 12.92
CA ILE A 135 14.02 -13.95 13.09
C ILE A 135 14.46 -13.79 14.55
N SER A 136 13.51 -13.73 15.50
CA SER A 136 13.81 -13.54 16.91
C SER A 136 12.73 -14.14 17.80
N ASP A 137 13.15 -14.78 18.90
CA ASP A 137 12.24 -15.26 19.96
C ASP A 137 11.66 -14.12 20.82
N ARG A 138 12.01 -12.86 20.52
CA ARG A 138 11.46 -11.71 21.23
C ARG A 138 10.01 -11.48 20.82
N THR A 139 9.15 -11.25 21.80
CA THR A 139 7.78 -10.79 21.54
C THR A 139 7.86 -9.43 20.81
N PRO A 140 7.38 -9.33 19.56
CA PRO A 140 7.35 -8.06 18.88
C PRO A 140 6.43 -7.09 19.61
N LEU A 141 6.80 -5.80 19.60
CA LEU A 141 5.87 -4.77 20.04
C LEU A 141 4.65 -4.79 19.10
N LEU A 142 3.47 -4.93 19.69
CA LEU A 142 2.22 -4.80 18.94
C LEU A 142 2.11 -3.38 18.39
N ASP A 143 2.15 -3.27 17.06
CA ASP A 143 1.84 -2.02 16.36
C ASP A 143 0.36 -2.03 15.97
N GLY A 144 -0.47 -1.35 16.76
CA GLY A 144 -1.92 -1.24 16.52
C GLY A 144 -2.30 -0.16 15.51
N ARG A 145 -1.33 0.49 14.85
CA ARG A 145 -1.61 1.55 13.88
C ARG A 145 -2.17 0.92 12.60
N GLY A 146 -3.32 1.42 12.17
CA GLY A 146 -3.91 1.11 10.88
C GLY A 146 -3.48 2.09 9.79
N PRO A 147 -3.83 1.79 8.53
CA PRO A 147 -3.68 2.74 7.44
C PRO A 147 -4.42 4.06 7.74
N LEU A 148 -3.72 5.17 7.56
CA LEU A 148 -4.28 6.51 7.77
C LEU A 148 -5.03 7.05 6.54
N THR A 149 -5.05 6.30 5.44
CA THR A 149 -5.57 6.74 4.15
C THR A 149 -6.51 5.70 3.56
N ASP A 150 -7.44 6.16 2.72
CA ASP A 150 -8.40 5.34 1.99
C ASP A 150 -7.79 4.63 0.75
N TYR A 151 -6.46 4.46 0.72
CA TYR A 151 -5.82 3.63 -0.30
C TYR A 151 -5.96 2.15 0.02
N TRP A 152 -6.00 1.79 1.29
CA TRP A 152 -5.81 0.41 1.73
C TRP A 152 -7.12 -0.34 1.86
N ILE A 153 -7.21 -1.49 1.21
CA ILE A 153 -8.23 -2.51 1.46
C ILE A 153 -7.68 -3.42 2.56
N ASP A 154 -8.45 -3.60 3.62
CA ASP A 154 -8.04 -4.40 4.76
C ASP A 154 -7.98 -5.90 4.43
N SER A 155 -7.14 -6.62 5.17
CA SER A 155 -6.92 -8.06 4.94
C SER A 155 -8.18 -8.90 5.15
N MET A 156 -9.09 -8.49 6.04
CA MET A 156 -10.33 -9.21 6.29
C MET A 156 -11.29 -9.10 5.10
N THR A 157 -11.35 -7.94 4.45
CA THR A 157 -12.08 -7.74 3.19
C THR A 157 -11.48 -8.57 2.05
N VAL A 158 -10.15 -8.61 1.94
CA VAL A 158 -9.46 -9.45 0.94
C VAL A 158 -9.73 -10.94 1.17
N ASP A 159 -9.69 -11.39 2.42
CA ASP A 159 -9.80 -12.81 2.76
C ASP A 159 -11.20 -13.40 2.52
N ARG A 160 -12.23 -12.57 2.30
CA ARG A 160 -13.54 -13.04 1.82
C ARG A 160 -13.44 -13.80 0.50
N PHE A 161 -12.46 -13.44 -0.33
CA PHE A 161 -12.24 -14.01 -1.65
C PHE A 161 -11.26 -15.20 -1.64
N LYS A 162 -10.75 -15.62 -0.48
CA LYS A 162 -9.72 -16.67 -0.35
C LYS A 162 -10.16 -18.02 -0.93
N ASP A 163 -11.44 -18.35 -0.83
CA ASP A 163 -11.98 -19.65 -1.21
C ASP A 163 -12.80 -19.63 -2.51
N GLU A 164 -12.94 -18.48 -3.17
CA GLU A 164 -13.75 -18.37 -4.39
C GLU A 164 -13.16 -19.20 -5.55
N VAL A 165 -11.84 -19.29 -5.64
CA VAL A 165 -11.15 -20.13 -6.63
C VAL A 165 -11.34 -21.63 -6.41
N LYS A 166 -11.53 -22.08 -5.15
CA LYS A 166 -11.58 -23.51 -4.84
C LYS A 166 -12.89 -24.16 -5.28
N LYS A 167 -13.95 -23.37 -5.49
CA LYS A 167 -15.28 -23.88 -5.87
C LYS A 167 -15.39 -24.23 -7.37
N ALA A 168 -14.44 -23.82 -8.21
CA ALA A 168 -14.47 -24.08 -9.65
C ALA A 168 -14.05 -25.51 -10.07
N LYS A 169 -13.76 -26.43 -9.14
CA LYS A 169 -13.45 -27.83 -9.46
C LYS A 169 -14.70 -28.72 -9.47
N LYS A 170 -15.56 -28.58 -10.48
CA LYS A 170 -16.29 -29.73 -11.03
C LYS A 170 -15.71 -30.03 -12.42
N PRO A 171 -15.21 -31.24 -12.69
CA PRO A 171 -14.85 -31.59 -14.06
C PRO A 171 -16.13 -31.57 -14.91
N PRO A 172 -16.11 -30.99 -16.12
CA PRO A 172 -17.24 -31.13 -17.03
C PRO A 172 -17.32 -32.60 -17.47
N GLU A 173 -18.40 -33.29 -17.11
CA GLU A 173 -18.89 -34.41 -17.90
C GLU A 173 -19.46 -33.83 -19.19
N ASP A 174 -18.82 -34.18 -20.31
CA ASP A 174 -19.28 -34.13 -21.68
C ASP A 174 -20.18 -32.96 -22.12
N ALA A 175 -19.54 -31.91 -22.64
CA ALA A 175 -20.12 -31.09 -23.69
C ALA A 175 -19.03 -30.60 -24.66
N ALA A 176 -18.77 -31.41 -25.67
CA ALA A 176 -18.09 -30.97 -26.87
C ALA A 176 -18.98 -29.95 -27.62
N ALA A 177 -18.64 -28.66 -27.54
CA ALA A 177 -18.77 -27.65 -28.60
C ALA A 177 -18.43 -26.25 -28.07
N GLY A 178 -17.24 -25.75 -28.39
CA GLY A 178 -16.99 -24.31 -28.52
C GLY A 178 -16.44 -23.57 -27.30
N ALA A 179 -15.23 -23.92 -26.84
CA ALA A 179 -14.33 -22.99 -26.14
C ALA A 179 -12.87 -23.45 -26.32
N ASP A 180 -12.35 -23.28 -27.53
CA ASP A 180 -10.94 -23.50 -27.82
C ASP A 180 -10.13 -22.28 -27.35
N SER A 181 -9.67 -22.32 -26.10
CA SER A 181 -8.40 -21.72 -25.70
C SER A 181 -8.02 -22.20 -24.30
N HIS A 182 -7.41 -23.38 -24.23
CA HIS A 182 -6.41 -23.61 -23.19
C HIS A 182 -5.35 -22.52 -23.40
N SER A 183 -5.43 -21.41 -22.65
CA SER A 183 -4.78 -20.18 -23.11
C SER A 183 -3.26 -20.38 -23.13
N ILE A 184 -2.67 -20.34 -24.32
CA ILE A 184 -1.22 -20.36 -24.60
C ILE A 184 -0.46 -19.37 -23.68
N CYS A 185 -1.17 -18.35 -23.19
CA CYS A 185 -0.79 -17.42 -22.13
C CYS A 185 -0.26 -18.13 -20.88
N VAL A 186 -0.99 -19.07 -20.28
CA VAL A 186 -0.62 -19.72 -19.02
C VAL A 186 0.67 -20.56 -19.16
N GLU A 187 0.88 -21.19 -20.31
CA GLU A 187 2.08 -21.99 -20.60
C GLU A 187 3.32 -21.13 -20.89
N ARG A 188 3.14 -19.92 -21.42
CA ARG A 188 4.26 -19.02 -21.79
C ARG A 188 4.72 -18.10 -20.67
N TRP A 189 3.84 -17.72 -19.74
CA TRP A 189 4.16 -16.71 -18.72
C TRP A 189 4.63 -17.35 -17.39
N ARG A 190 5.94 -17.25 -17.11
CA ARG A 190 6.63 -17.76 -15.90
C ARG A 190 6.18 -17.13 -14.57
N ASN A 191 5.36 -16.08 -14.58
CA ASN A 191 4.87 -15.44 -13.36
C ASN A 191 3.94 -16.38 -12.57
N ALA A 192 3.30 -17.34 -13.24
CA ALA A 192 2.58 -18.47 -12.64
C ALA A 192 3.49 -19.64 -12.19
N GLY A 193 4.82 -19.42 -12.09
CA GLY A 193 5.83 -20.44 -11.77
C GLY A 193 5.90 -20.92 -10.30
N PRO A 194 6.69 -21.97 -10.02
CA PRO A 194 6.33 -23.03 -9.08
C PRO A 194 6.46 -22.72 -7.58
N GLU A 195 5.82 -23.61 -6.81
CA GLU A 195 5.65 -23.72 -5.35
C GLU A 195 6.92 -23.54 -4.48
N GLU A 196 8.13 -23.60 -5.04
CA GLU A 196 9.40 -23.50 -4.30
C GLU A 196 9.57 -22.17 -3.56
N ARG A 197 8.83 -21.12 -3.95
CA ARG A 197 8.81 -19.81 -3.29
C ARG A 197 8.00 -19.76 -1.99
N LYS A 198 7.20 -20.80 -1.68
CA LYS A 198 6.35 -20.81 -0.48
C LYS A 198 7.14 -20.80 0.84
N ARG A 199 8.27 -21.50 0.92
CA ARG A 199 9.13 -21.48 2.12
C ARG A 199 9.76 -20.09 2.36
N MET A 200 10.07 -19.37 1.29
CA MET A 200 10.60 -18.01 1.38
C MET A 200 9.56 -17.01 1.93
N TRP A 201 8.27 -17.22 1.66
CA TRP A 201 7.21 -16.32 2.14
C TRP A 201 6.95 -16.42 3.64
N ALA A 202 7.21 -17.58 4.26
CA ALA A 202 6.98 -17.78 5.69
C ALA A 202 7.84 -16.88 6.60
N MET A 203 8.94 -16.31 6.07
CA MET A 203 9.78 -15.36 6.82
C MET A 203 9.25 -13.92 6.81
N PHE A 204 8.26 -13.62 5.95
CA PHE A 204 7.76 -12.27 5.75
C PHE A 204 6.32 -12.17 6.25
N ALA A 205 6.00 -11.09 6.98
CA ALA A 205 4.61 -10.78 7.33
C ALA A 205 3.86 -10.35 6.07
N GLU A 206 4.39 -9.33 5.38
CA GLU A 206 3.98 -8.92 4.04
C GLU A 206 5.07 -9.29 3.04
N THR A 207 4.67 -10.00 2.00
CA THR A 207 5.52 -10.42 0.87
C THR A 207 5.53 -9.40 -0.27
N GLY A 208 4.68 -8.38 -0.18
CA GLY A 208 4.53 -7.34 -1.18
C GLY A 208 3.21 -6.61 -1.04
N ILE A 209 2.89 -5.81 -2.04
CA ILE A 209 1.58 -5.16 -2.18
C ILE A 209 0.93 -5.56 -3.50
N PHE A 210 -0.38 -5.53 -3.56
CA PHE A 210 -1.15 -5.61 -4.80
C PHE A 210 -1.93 -4.31 -4.96
N LEU A 211 -1.92 -3.70 -6.14
CA LEU A 211 -2.49 -2.37 -6.34
C LEU A 211 -3.28 -2.28 -7.64
N GLY A 212 -4.24 -1.35 -7.65
CA GLY A 212 -4.97 -0.93 -8.83
C GLY A 212 -4.73 0.54 -9.10
N ALA A 213 -4.40 0.89 -10.33
CA ALA A 213 -4.23 2.27 -10.77
C ALA A 213 -5.02 2.54 -12.04
N CYS A 214 -5.55 3.76 -12.18
CA CYS A 214 -6.17 4.16 -13.45
C CYS A 214 -5.09 4.30 -14.55
N ARG A 215 -5.51 4.29 -15.82
CA ARG A 215 -4.62 4.50 -16.98
C ARG A 215 -3.74 5.76 -16.93
N HIS A 216 -4.09 6.75 -16.11
CA HIS A 216 -3.36 8.00 -15.94
C HIS A 216 -2.35 7.97 -14.78
N GLY A 217 -2.14 6.80 -14.14
CA GLY A 217 -1.13 6.62 -13.10
C GLY A 217 -1.57 6.97 -11.68
N PHE A 218 -2.84 7.33 -11.46
CA PHE A 218 -3.37 7.52 -10.11
C PHE A 218 -3.72 6.18 -9.48
N VAL A 219 -3.09 5.88 -8.35
CA VAL A 219 -3.42 4.70 -7.53
C VAL A 219 -4.83 4.86 -6.98
N LEU A 220 -5.64 3.82 -7.16
CA LEU A 220 -7.02 3.72 -6.70
C LEU A 220 -7.09 2.96 -5.39
N PHE A 221 -6.56 1.74 -5.34
CA PHE A 221 -6.54 0.92 -4.12
C PHE A 221 -5.26 0.09 -4.04
N ILE A 222 -4.89 -0.29 -2.82
CA ILE A 222 -3.75 -1.12 -2.46
C ILE A 222 -4.23 -2.15 -1.43
N CYS A 223 -3.70 -3.36 -1.46
CA CYS A 223 -3.76 -4.29 -0.33
C CYS A 223 -2.41 -4.96 -0.13
N ASP A 224 -2.16 -5.39 1.12
CA ASP A 224 -0.96 -6.16 1.43
C ASP A 224 -1.11 -7.60 0.93
N MET A 225 -0.06 -8.11 0.31
CA MET A 225 0.09 -9.54 0.10
C MET A 225 0.70 -10.15 1.36
N ILE A 226 -0.09 -10.98 2.05
CA ILE A 226 0.28 -11.53 3.36
C ILE A 226 0.74 -12.96 3.18
N GLN A 227 2.01 -13.22 3.51
CA GLN A 227 2.63 -14.56 3.51
C GLN A 227 2.39 -15.38 2.22
N SER A 228 2.18 -14.72 1.08
CA SER A 228 1.88 -15.38 -0.20
C SER A 228 2.45 -14.61 -1.39
N GLY A 229 2.50 -15.22 -2.57
CA GLY A 229 2.61 -14.46 -3.81
C GLY A 229 1.27 -13.82 -4.19
N GLU A 230 1.10 -13.52 -5.47
CA GLU A 230 -0.15 -13.04 -6.05
C GLU A 230 -1.19 -14.18 -6.14
N LEU A 231 -1.98 -14.35 -5.08
CA LEU A 231 -3.15 -15.23 -5.08
C LEU A 231 -4.34 -14.50 -5.70
N ALA A 232 -5.26 -15.23 -6.33
CA ALA A 232 -6.44 -14.65 -6.98
C ALA A 232 -7.34 -13.82 -6.06
N LYS A 233 -7.28 -14.04 -4.73
CA LYS A 233 -8.03 -13.23 -3.76
C LYS A 233 -7.72 -11.73 -3.85
N TYR A 234 -6.49 -11.35 -4.22
CA TYR A 234 -6.09 -9.94 -4.33
C TYR A 234 -6.76 -9.24 -5.52
N PRO A 235 -6.62 -9.72 -6.77
CA PRO A 235 -7.35 -9.14 -7.89
C PRO A 235 -8.87 -9.25 -7.75
N LEU A 236 -9.42 -10.31 -7.15
CA LEU A 236 -10.85 -10.41 -6.86
C LEU A 236 -11.32 -9.30 -5.91
N ALA A 237 -10.63 -9.11 -4.79
CA ALA A 237 -10.98 -8.09 -3.81
C ALA A 237 -10.90 -6.67 -4.37
N LEU A 238 -9.84 -6.36 -5.14
CA LEU A 238 -9.71 -5.07 -5.79
C LEU A 238 -10.79 -4.88 -6.86
N THR A 239 -11.10 -5.91 -7.65
CA THR A 239 -12.16 -5.85 -8.67
C THR A 239 -13.51 -5.59 -8.04
N SER A 240 -13.87 -6.30 -6.97
CA SER A 240 -15.12 -6.05 -6.22
C SER A 240 -15.17 -4.61 -5.73
N GLN A 241 -14.11 -4.13 -5.06
CA GLN A 241 -14.05 -2.77 -4.54
C GLN A 241 -14.18 -1.71 -5.65
N LEU A 242 -13.58 -1.95 -6.82
CA LEU A 242 -13.67 -1.04 -7.96
C LEU A 242 -15.07 -1.03 -8.58
N ILE A 243 -15.71 -2.18 -8.73
CA ILE A 243 -17.09 -2.29 -9.25
C ILE A 243 -18.08 -1.66 -8.28
N ASP A 244 -17.92 -1.90 -6.98
CA ASP A 244 -18.78 -1.31 -5.94
C ASP A 244 -18.67 0.22 -5.92
N LEU A 245 -17.49 0.77 -6.21
CA LEU A 245 -17.25 2.21 -6.19
C LEU A 245 -17.62 2.92 -7.51
N PHE A 246 -17.23 2.35 -8.65
CA PHE A 246 -17.34 3.02 -9.96
C PHE A 246 -18.45 2.46 -10.85
N GLY A 247 -19.07 1.35 -10.47
CA GLY A 247 -20.02 0.62 -11.29
C GLY A 247 -19.36 -0.40 -12.24
N SER A 248 -20.21 -1.11 -12.98
CA SER A 248 -19.79 -2.17 -13.90
C SER A 248 -19.27 -1.67 -15.24
N ASP A 249 -19.33 -0.37 -15.53
CA ASP A 249 -18.90 0.21 -16.80
C ASP A 249 -17.39 0.55 -16.84
N ILE A 250 -16.58 -0.20 -16.09
CA ILE A 250 -15.12 -0.09 -16.06
C ILE A 250 -14.47 -1.24 -16.82
N ALA A 251 -13.29 -1.00 -17.36
CA ALA A 251 -12.42 -2.05 -17.90
C ALA A 251 -11.18 -2.21 -17.03
N ILE A 252 -10.91 -3.45 -16.63
CA ILE A 252 -9.81 -3.80 -15.74
C ILE A 252 -8.84 -4.70 -16.52
N GLY A 253 -7.59 -4.25 -16.65
CA GLY A 253 -6.48 -5.05 -17.17
C GLY A 253 -5.67 -5.66 -16.04
N TYR A 254 -5.25 -6.92 -16.24
CA TYR A 254 -4.39 -7.65 -15.32
C TYR A 254 -3.45 -8.57 -16.13
N ASP A 255 -2.15 -8.58 -15.81
CA ASP A 255 -1.10 -9.29 -16.56
C ASP A 255 -1.29 -10.84 -16.55
N ILE A 256 -2.17 -11.36 -15.68
CA ILE A 256 -2.54 -12.78 -15.62
C ILE A 256 -4.06 -12.95 -15.85
N GLY A 257 -4.71 -12.00 -16.52
CA GLY A 257 -6.15 -12.02 -16.79
C GLY A 257 -6.66 -13.32 -17.43
N CYS A 258 -5.83 -13.95 -18.27
CA CYS A 258 -6.14 -15.21 -18.95
C CYS A 258 -6.25 -16.44 -18.01
N ALA A 259 -5.51 -16.45 -16.89
CA ALA A 259 -5.63 -17.49 -15.86
C ALA A 259 -6.64 -17.08 -14.77
N PHE A 260 -6.84 -15.77 -14.61
CA PHE A 260 -7.82 -15.21 -13.70
C PHE A 260 -9.26 -15.36 -14.22
N SER A 261 -9.49 -15.31 -15.52
CA SER A 261 -10.83 -15.53 -16.10
C SER A 261 -11.36 -16.95 -15.86
N SER A 262 -10.48 -17.89 -15.52
CA SER A 262 -10.84 -19.28 -15.19
C SER A 262 -11.09 -19.55 -13.71
N THR A 263 -10.92 -18.53 -12.84
CA THR A 263 -11.22 -18.63 -11.40
C THR A 263 -12.60 -18.11 -11.07
#